data_AF-A0AAE9VR08-F1
#
_entry.id   AF-A0AAE9VR08-F1
#
_cell.length_a   1.000
_cell.length_b   1.000
_cell.length_c   1.000
_cell.angle_alpha   90.00
_cell.angle_beta   90.00
_cell.angle_gamma   90.00
#
_symmetry.space_group_name_H-M   'P 1'
#
loop_
_entity.id
_entity.type
_entity.pdbx_description
1 polymer ?
#
loop_
_entity_poly.entity_id
_entity_poly.type
_entity_poly.pdbx_seq_one_letter_code
_entity_poly.pdbx_strand_id
1 'polypeptide(L)'
;MNDAMHTKAEQLITNNAIAYARKTKKPFAKLETNKEIFASEKAPITILMAGSPGAGKTETAQEMLRIIGKAIHIDPDRYRDHFEDYTGGNAYLFQGATSILVEKVVDYALKNRQSFILDGTLTKYEIARQNILRALGKDRKVIILYVYQDPVVAWDFVKAREKTEGRRIHLETFVKQYFEARDVVNRLKAEFKSQVQLEILIKNVASGANKKSMHRYINGATSIDSHIPEQYTCDQLKELITEE
;
A
#
# COMPACT_ATOMS: atom_id res chain seq x y z
N MET A 1 19.69 8.15 -10.19
CA MET A 1 19.88 9.23 -9.21
C MET A 1 19.20 10.47 -9.78
N ASN A 2 18.04 10.82 -9.25
CA ASN A 2 17.39 12.12 -9.45
C ASN A 2 16.77 12.42 -8.08
N ASP A 3 17.63 12.83 -7.12
CA ASP A 3 17.12 13.60 -5.99
C ASP A 3 16.77 14.95 -6.59
N ALA A 4 15.48 15.17 -6.86
CA ALA A 4 14.98 16.50 -7.15
C ALA A 4 15.44 17.36 -5.98
N MET A 5 16.30 18.36 -6.24
CA MET A 5 16.68 19.32 -5.23
C MET A 5 15.41 20.05 -4.78
N HIS A 6 14.85 19.59 -3.66
CA HIS A 6 13.70 20.23 -3.06
C HIS A 6 14.01 21.69 -2.80
N THR A 7 13.07 22.56 -3.12
CA THR A 7 13.21 23.99 -2.81
C THR A 7 13.38 24.16 -1.29
N LYS A 8 13.99 25.26 -0.84
CA LYS A 8 14.12 25.53 0.61
C LYS A 8 12.76 25.50 1.32
N ALA A 9 11.69 25.91 0.63
CA ALA A 9 10.32 25.84 1.15
C ALA A 9 9.82 24.40 1.29
N GLU A 10 10.02 23.54 0.29
CA GLU A 10 9.67 22.11 0.35
C GLU A 10 10.45 21.36 1.44
N GLN A 11 11.73 21.68 1.62
CA GLN A 11 12.54 21.14 2.71
C GLN A 11 12.00 21.55 4.07
N LEU A 12 11.57 22.80 4.23
CA LEU A 12 10.97 23.28 5.47
C LEU A 12 9.67 22.54 5.79
N ILE A 13 8.77 22.37 4.81
CA ILE A 13 7.52 21.61 4.95
C ILE A 13 7.82 20.17 5.37
N THR A 14 8.75 19.50 4.67
CA THR A 14 9.14 18.12 4.96
C THR A 14 9.69 17.98 6.39
N ASN A 15 10.58 18.88 6.80
CA ASN A 15 11.18 18.87 8.13
C ASN A 15 10.16 19.13 9.24
N ASN A 16 9.24 20.08 9.03
CA ASN A 16 8.16 20.38 9.96
C ASN A 16 7.22 19.18 10.11
N ALA A 17 6.83 18.55 9.00
CA ALA A 17 5.99 17.35 9.03
C ALA A 17 6.66 16.20 9.78
N ILE A 18 7.95 15.95 9.55
CA ILE A 18 8.72 14.92 10.26
C ILE A 18 8.81 15.24 11.76
N ALA A 19 9.10 16.50 12.12
CA ALA A 19 9.18 16.92 13.53
C ALA A 19 7.83 16.75 14.23
N TYR A 20 6.74 17.15 13.58
CA TYR A 20 5.38 16.94 14.06
C TYR A 20 5.09 15.45 14.25
N ALA A 21 5.30 14.61 13.23
CA ALA A 21 5.08 13.17 13.32
C ALA A 21 5.87 12.53 14.47
N ARG A 22 7.13 12.92 14.67
CA ARG A 22 7.94 12.42 15.80
C ARG A 22 7.35 12.79 17.15
N LYS A 23 6.80 14.01 17.28
CA LYS A 23 6.15 14.51 18.50
C LYS A 23 4.80 13.81 18.76
N THR A 24 4.02 13.54 17.71
CA THR A 24 2.62 13.08 17.82
C THR A 24 2.43 11.58 17.58
N LYS A 25 3.42 10.83 17.08
CA LYS A 25 3.28 9.40 16.73
C LYS A 25 2.73 8.51 17.85
N LYS A 26 3.05 8.79 19.13
CA LYS A 26 2.57 7.99 20.27
C LYS A 26 1.07 8.21 20.53
N PRO A 27 0.57 9.44 20.76
CA PRO A 27 -0.86 9.67 20.90
C PRO A 27 -1.65 9.29 19.65
N PHE A 28 -1.10 9.55 18.45
CA PHE A 28 -1.70 9.12 17.18
C PHE A 28 -1.90 7.60 17.14
N ALA A 29 -0.85 6.82 17.39
CA ALA A 29 -0.95 5.37 17.42
C ALA A 29 -1.95 4.85 18.46
N LYS A 30 -2.02 5.46 19.65
CA LYS A 30 -3.01 5.07 20.67
C LYS A 30 -4.45 5.24 20.19
N LEU A 31 -4.73 6.31 19.44
CA LEU A 31 -6.04 6.58 18.87
C LEU A 31 -6.40 5.55 17.79
N GLU A 32 -5.49 5.34 16.84
CA GLU A 32 -5.67 4.39 15.74
C GLU A 32 -5.80 2.93 16.22
N THR A 33 -5.17 2.60 17.36
CA THR A 33 -5.20 1.25 17.94
C THR A 33 -6.05 1.16 19.20
N ASN A 34 -7.10 2.00 19.34
CA ASN A 34 -7.93 2.03 20.53
C ASN A 34 -8.50 0.64 20.86
N LYS A 35 -8.23 0.13 22.07
CA LYS A 35 -8.61 -1.22 22.51
C LYS A 35 -10.11 -1.42 22.72
N GLU A 36 -10.84 -0.34 22.98
CA GLU A 36 -12.31 -0.38 23.10
C GLU A 36 -12.97 -0.55 21.72
N ILE A 37 -12.29 -0.11 20.66
CA ILE A 37 -12.77 -0.23 19.27
C ILE A 37 -12.27 -1.55 18.66
N PHE A 38 -10.99 -1.84 18.85
CA PHE A 38 -10.30 -3.02 18.34
C PHE A 38 -9.81 -3.87 19.52
N ALA A 39 -10.52 -4.93 19.87
CA ALA A 39 -10.14 -5.79 20.98
C ALA A 39 -8.83 -6.55 20.68
N SER A 40 -8.11 -6.97 21.73
CA SER A 40 -7.00 -7.91 21.58
C SER A 40 -7.51 -9.27 21.12
N GLU A 41 -6.79 -9.91 20.21
CA GLU A 41 -7.17 -11.19 19.62
C GLU A 41 -6.19 -12.30 20.02
N LYS A 42 -6.71 -13.54 20.13
CA LYS A 42 -5.88 -14.71 20.38
C LYS A 42 -5.02 -15.06 19.16
N ALA A 43 -5.59 -14.97 17.95
CA ALA A 43 -4.92 -15.29 16.70
C ALA A 43 -5.06 -14.13 15.70
N PRO A 44 -4.37 -12.99 15.94
CA PRO A 44 -4.51 -11.83 15.09
C PRO A 44 -3.87 -12.04 13.72
N ILE A 45 -4.43 -11.36 12.73
CA ILE A 45 -4.04 -11.44 11.32
C ILE A 45 -3.37 -10.14 10.91
N THR A 46 -2.33 -10.23 10.10
CA THR A 46 -1.70 -9.10 9.43
C THR A 46 -1.89 -9.28 7.92
N ILE A 47 -2.62 -8.36 7.31
CA ILE A 47 -2.79 -8.31 5.85
C ILE A 47 -1.93 -7.16 5.32
N LEU A 48 -1.02 -7.45 4.41
CA LEU A 48 -0.21 -6.47 3.70
C LEU A 48 -0.78 -6.33 2.28
N MET A 49 -1.36 -5.17 1.98
CA MET A 49 -1.82 -4.88 0.62
C MET A 49 -0.60 -4.67 -0.28
N ALA A 50 -0.71 -5.13 -1.52
CA ALA A 50 0.31 -4.93 -2.55
C ALA A 50 -0.35 -4.69 -3.92
N GLY A 51 0.34 -3.98 -4.80
CA GLY A 51 -0.14 -3.65 -6.15
C GLY A 51 0.12 -2.19 -6.53
N SER A 52 0.08 -1.91 -7.82
CA SER A 52 0.34 -0.57 -8.38
C SER A 52 -0.65 0.48 -7.84
N PRO A 53 -0.29 1.77 -7.86
CA PRO A 53 -1.27 2.84 -7.72
C PRO A 53 -2.44 2.62 -8.71
N GLY A 54 -3.67 2.99 -8.33
CA GLY A 54 -4.84 2.78 -9.18
C GLY A 54 -5.33 1.33 -9.32
N ALA A 55 -4.64 0.34 -8.74
CA ALA A 55 -5.11 -1.06 -8.80
C ALA A 55 -6.40 -1.34 -7.99
N GLY A 56 -6.88 -0.39 -7.21
CA GLY A 56 -8.07 -0.54 -6.38
C GLY A 56 -7.81 -1.24 -5.03
N LYS A 57 -6.64 -0.98 -4.42
CA LYS A 57 -6.23 -1.57 -3.14
C LYS A 57 -7.11 -1.09 -1.99
N THR A 58 -7.38 0.19 -1.90
CA THR A 58 -8.15 0.78 -0.79
C THR A 58 -9.57 0.27 -0.75
N GLU A 59 -10.24 0.14 -1.90
CA GLU A 59 -11.57 -0.47 -2.00
C GLU A 59 -11.53 -1.94 -1.60
N THR A 60 -10.47 -2.66 -2.01
CA THR A 60 -10.27 -4.07 -1.59
C THR A 60 -10.04 -4.18 -0.09
N ALA A 61 -9.26 -3.28 0.52
CA ALA A 61 -9.04 -3.27 1.95
C ALA A 61 -10.36 -3.06 2.70
N GLN A 62 -11.21 -2.15 2.24
CA GLN A 62 -12.55 -1.94 2.82
C GLN A 62 -13.47 -3.16 2.67
N GLU A 63 -13.44 -3.84 1.53
CA GLU A 63 -14.14 -5.10 1.32
C GLU A 63 -13.65 -6.19 2.29
N MET A 64 -12.33 -6.31 2.44
CA MET A 64 -11.72 -7.27 3.35
C MET A 64 -12.11 -6.99 4.81
N LEU A 65 -12.14 -5.73 5.24
CA LEU A 65 -12.61 -5.35 6.59
C LEU A 65 -14.06 -5.77 6.82
N ARG A 66 -14.93 -5.68 5.81
CA ARG A 66 -16.32 -6.18 5.92
C ARG A 66 -16.38 -7.70 6.11
N ILE A 67 -15.42 -8.43 5.55
CA ILE A 67 -15.35 -9.90 5.63
C ILE A 67 -14.72 -10.37 6.94
N ILE A 68 -13.57 -9.81 7.32
CA ILE A 68 -12.80 -10.26 8.50
C ILE A 68 -13.29 -9.62 9.81
N GLY A 69 -14.15 -8.61 9.72
CA GLY A 69 -14.66 -7.84 10.85
C GLY A 69 -13.74 -6.71 11.28
N LYS A 70 -13.85 -6.30 12.55
CA LYS A 70 -13.12 -5.14 13.09
C LYS A 70 -11.62 -5.40 13.14
N ALA A 71 -10.90 -4.90 12.15
CA ALA A 71 -9.44 -4.80 12.13
C ALA A 71 -9.02 -3.35 11.84
N ILE A 72 -7.80 -2.99 12.25
CA ILE A 72 -7.25 -1.66 12.04
C ILE A 72 -6.89 -1.49 10.56
N HIS A 73 -7.41 -0.46 9.90
CA HIS A 73 -6.99 -0.08 8.54
C HIS A 73 -5.89 0.98 8.63
N ILE A 74 -4.66 0.56 8.38
CA ILE A 74 -3.49 1.44 8.39
C ILE A 74 -3.29 1.94 6.96
N ASP A 75 -3.79 3.14 6.69
CA ASP A 75 -3.70 3.79 5.39
C ASP A 75 -2.78 5.01 5.43
N PRO A 76 -1.55 4.91 4.87
CA PRO A 76 -0.63 6.04 4.74
C PRO A 76 -1.24 7.22 3.98
N ASP A 77 -2.17 6.97 3.05
CA ASP A 77 -2.83 7.99 2.26
C ASP A 77 -3.74 8.87 3.10
N ARG A 78 -4.57 8.28 3.97
CA ARG A 78 -5.39 8.99 4.97
C ARG A 78 -4.57 9.69 6.04
N TYR A 79 -3.42 9.13 6.43
CA TYR A 79 -2.60 9.72 7.50
C TYR A 79 -1.98 11.06 7.11
N ARG A 80 -1.93 11.40 5.81
CA ARG A 80 -1.44 12.71 5.35
C ARG A 80 -2.36 13.86 5.75
N ASP A 81 -3.66 13.61 5.91
CA ASP A 81 -4.65 14.64 6.29
C ASP A 81 -4.42 15.20 7.70
N HIS A 82 -3.54 14.59 8.48
CA HIS A 82 -3.14 15.08 9.81
C HIS A 82 -2.04 16.15 9.78
N PHE A 83 -1.47 16.46 8.62
CA PHE A 83 -0.47 17.51 8.48
C PHE A 83 -1.09 18.77 7.90
N GLU A 84 -0.89 19.90 8.58
CA GLU A 84 -1.50 21.19 8.22
C GLU A 84 -1.12 21.67 6.81
N ASP A 85 0.13 21.44 6.40
CA ASP A 85 0.65 21.88 5.09
C ASP A 85 0.29 20.92 3.93
N TYR A 86 -0.47 19.85 4.17
CA TYR A 86 -0.83 18.88 3.14
C TYR A 86 -1.97 19.39 2.26
N THR A 87 -1.75 19.39 0.94
CA THR A 87 -2.71 19.94 -0.06
C THR A 87 -3.04 18.95 -1.19
N GLY A 88 -2.69 17.68 -1.04
CA GLY A 88 -2.85 16.66 -2.08
C GLY A 88 -1.69 16.66 -3.08
N GLY A 89 -1.49 17.78 -3.80
CA GLY A 89 -0.48 17.90 -4.86
C GLY A 89 0.97 17.79 -4.36
N ASN A 90 1.19 18.04 -3.07
CA ASN A 90 2.49 17.94 -2.41
C ASN A 90 2.67 16.64 -1.60
N ALA A 91 1.88 15.59 -1.89
CA ALA A 91 1.91 14.31 -1.16
C ALA A 91 3.31 13.68 -1.00
N TYR A 92 4.22 13.96 -1.94
CA TYR A 92 5.59 13.46 -1.93
C TYR A 92 6.42 14.02 -0.75
N LEU A 93 6.11 15.23 -0.27
CA LEU A 93 6.79 15.87 0.88
C LEU A 93 6.49 15.17 2.21
N PHE A 94 5.36 14.46 2.31
CA PHE A 94 4.88 13.87 3.55
C PHE A 94 5.24 12.40 3.72
N GLN A 95 5.87 11.76 2.73
CA GLN A 95 6.17 10.32 2.77
C GLN A 95 6.96 9.92 4.03
N GLY A 96 7.99 10.69 4.39
CA GLY A 96 8.80 10.42 5.59
C GLY A 96 8.01 10.58 6.88
N ALA A 97 7.21 11.64 6.99
CA ALA A 97 6.38 11.92 8.15
C ALA A 97 5.29 10.85 8.35
N THR A 98 4.58 10.48 7.26
CA THR A 98 3.59 9.41 7.26
C THR A 98 4.21 8.06 7.63
N SER A 99 5.40 7.74 7.14
CA SER A 99 6.08 6.47 7.46
C SER A 99 6.32 6.34 8.97
N ILE A 100 6.66 7.44 9.65
CA ILE A 100 6.84 7.49 11.11
C ILE A 100 5.53 7.19 11.86
N LEU A 101 4.40 7.71 11.37
CA LEU A 101 3.09 7.43 11.95
C LEU A 101 2.69 5.96 11.74
N VAL A 102 2.78 5.47 10.50
CA VAL A 102 2.47 4.09 10.11
C VAL A 102 3.27 3.09 10.94
N GLU A 103 4.59 3.26 11.03
CA GLU A 103 5.45 2.38 11.83
C GLU A 103 4.99 2.33 13.29
N LYS A 104 4.56 3.49 13.83
CA LYS A 104 4.12 3.56 15.22
C LYS A 104 2.74 2.94 15.46
N VAL A 105 1.83 3.04 14.50
CA VAL A 105 0.55 2.32 14.55
C VAL A 105 0.79 0.82 14.48
N VAL A 106 1.66 0.35 13.57
CA VAL A 106 2.05 -1.07 13.47
C VAL A 106 2.66 -1.57 14.79
N ASP A 107 3.58 -0.83 15.41
CA ASP A 107 4.12 -1.16 16.74
C ASP A 107 3.01 -1.44 17.76
N TYR A 108 2.03 -0.56 17.83
CA TYR A 108 0.95 -0.64 18.80
C TYR A 108 -0.03 -1.78 18.47
N ALA A 109 -0.40 -1.96 17.20
CA ALA A 109 -1.28 -3.03 16.75
C ALA A 109 -0.65 -4.42 17.03
N LEU A 110 0.66 -4.56 16.79
CA LEU A 110 1.41 -5.77 17.13
C LEU A 110 1.47 -5.99 18.65
N LYS A 111 1.80 -4.95 19.42
CA LYS A 111 1.87 -5.02 20.90
C LYS A 111 0.52 -5.40 21.52
N ASN A 112 -0.56 -4.84 20.99
CA ASN A 112 -1.91 -5.05 21.49
C ASN A 112 -2.58 -6.31 20.93
N ARG A 113 -1.89 -7.09 20.08
CA ARG A 113 -2.43 -8.27 19.40
C ARG A 113 -3.73 -7.98 18.63
N GLN A 114 -3.80 -6.86 17.94
CA GLN A 114 -4.95 -6.46 17.12
C GLN A 114 -4.69 -6.82 15.66
N SER A 115 -5.69 -7.33 14.95
CA SER A 115 -5.62 -7.54 13.50
C SER A 115 -5.53 -6.21 12.76
N PHE A 116 -4.77 -6.18 11.67
CA PHE A 116 -4.66 -4.98 10.84
C PHE A 116 -4.43 -5.29 9.36
N ILE A 117 -4.88 -4.35 8.53
CA ILE A 117 -4.57 -4.26 7.10
C ILE A 117 -3.65 -3.06 6.90
N LEU A 118 -2.48 -3.28 6.30
CA LEU A 118 -1.57 -2.20 5.90
C LEU A 118 -1.75 -1.91 4.40
N ASP A 119 -2.38 -0.78 4.09
CA ASP A 119 -2.75 -0.37 2.74
C ASP A 119 -1.60 0.34 2.02
N GLY A 120 -0.57 -0.43 1.67
CA GLY A 120 0.61 0.05 0.95
C GLY A 120 0.69 -0.50 -0.47
N THR A 121 1.66 -0.01 -1.24
CA THR A 121 2.02 -0.59 -2.55
C THR A 121 3.02 -1.75 -2.43
N LEU A 122 3.65 -1.91 -1.26
CA LEU A 122 4.60 -2.97 -0.94
C LEU A 122 5.83 -3.03 -1.86
N THR A 123 6.43 -1.87 -2.16
CA THR A 123 7.55 -1.75 -3.12
C THR A 123 8.94 -1.74 -2.49
N LYS A 124 9.04 -1.74 -1.15
CA LYS A 124 10.32 -1.72 -0.42
C LYS A 124 10.54 -3.05 0.29
N TYR A 125 11.32 -3.93 -0.34
CA TYR A 125 11.58 -5.29 0.14
C TYR A 125 12.03 -5.34 1.60
N GLU A 126 13.07 -4.59 2.00
CA GLU A 126 13.58 -4.65 3.38
C GLU A 126 12.55 -4.22 4.42
N ILE A 127 11.75 -3.19 4.12
CA ILE A 127 10.69 -2.72 5.03
C ILE A 127 9.58 -3.77 5.14
N ALA A 128 9.13 -4.30 4.01
CA ALA A 128 8.10 -5.33 3.98
C ALA A 128 8.56 -6.62 4.70
N ARG A 129 9.80 -7.05 4.44
CA ARG A 129 10.45 -8.18 5.10
C ARG A 129 10.52 -8.00 6.61
N GLN A 130 10.95 -6.82 7.09
CA GLN A 130 10.97 -6.51 8.52
C GLN A 130 9.58 -6.54 9.15
N ASN A 131 8.56 -6.00 8.47
CA ASN A 131 7.18 -6.05 8.95
C ASN A 131 6.65 -7.49 9.05
N ILE A 132 6.98 -8.35 8.08
CA ILE A 132 6.62 -9.78 8.12
C ILE A 132 7.33 -10.48 9.29
N LEU A 133 8.65 -10.29 9.45
CA LEU A 133 9.40 -10.88 10.57
C LEU A 133 8.83 -10.47 11.93
N ARG A 134 8.50 -9.18 12.10
CA ARG A 134 7.87 -8.66 13.32
C ARG A 134 6.49 -9.26 13.57
N ALA A 135 5.70 -9.46 12.52
CA ALA A 135 4.38 -10.07 12.65
C ALA A 135 4.48 -11.57 12.98
N LEU A 136 5.35 -12.32 12.29
CA LEU A 136 5.60 -13.74 12.55
C LEU A 136 6.15 -13.96 13.97
N GLY A 137 7.08 -13.11 14.43
CA GLY A 137 7.59 -13.13 15.81
C GLY A 137 6.57 -12.77 16.90
N LYS A 138 5.32 -12.46 16.52
CA LYS A 138 4.17 -12.27 17.41
C LYS A 138 3.08 -13.32 17.20
N ASP A 139 3.41 -14.45 16.57
CA ASP A 139 2.53 -15.59 16.30
C ASP A 139 1.28 -15.21 15.53
N ARG A 140 1.46 -14.35 14.51
CA ARG A 140 0.37 -13.82 13.68
C ARG A 140 0.27 -14.56 12.37
N LYS A 141 -0.95 -14.73 11.87
CA LYS A 141 -1.14 -15.12 10.47
C LYS A 141 -0.78 -13.93 9.57
N VAL A 142 0.14 -14.13 8.64
CA VAL A 142 0.55 -13.09 7.69
C VAL A 142 0.03 -13.42 6.30
N ILE A 143 -0.68 -12.46 5.70
CA ILE A 143 -1.25 -12.54 4.37
C ILE A 143 -0.71 -11.36 3.56
N ILE A 144 -0.17 -11.63 2.38
CA ILE A 144 0.02 -10.61 1.34
C ILE A 144 -1.18 -10.71 0.40
N LEU A 145 -1.94 -9.62 0.29
CA LEU A 145 -3.05 -9.52 -0.66
C LEU A 145 -2.61 -8.63 -1.83
N TYR A 146 -2.26 -9.26 -2.94
CA TYR A 146 -1.85 -8.58 -4.18
C TYR A 146 -3.07 -8.27 -5.03
N VAL A 147 -3.33 -6.99 -5.27
CA VAL A 147 -4.42 -6.52 -6.11
C VAL A 147 -3.85 -6.14 -7.48
N TYR A 148 -4.35 -6.81 -8.52
CA TYR A 148 -3.96 -6.58 -9.89
C TYR A 148 -5.08 -5.94 -10.70
N GLN A 149 -4.68 -4.90 -11.42
CA GLN A 149 -5.42 -4.27 -12.51
C GLN A 149 -4.43 -4.07 -13.66
N ASP A 150 -4.89 -4.23 -14.90
CA ASP A 150 -4.13 -3.86 -16.09
C ASP A 150 -3.53 -2.44 -15.90
N PRO A 151 -2.21 -2.27 -16.09
CA PRO A 151 -1.53 -1.03 -15.74
C PRO A 151 -1.99 0.17 -16.58
N VAL A 152 -2.51 -0.04 -17.79
CA VAL A 152 -3.08 1.05 -18.61
C VAL A 152 -4.36 1.56 -17.96
N VAL A 153 -5.24 0.66 -17.53
CA VAL A 153 -6.48 1.03 -16.84
C VAL A 153 -6.19 1.60 -15.44
N ALA A 154 -5.23 1.03 -14.72
CA ALA A 154 -4.82 1.56 -13.42
C ALA A 154 -4.28 2.99 -13.54
N TRP A 155 -3.57 3.31 -14.62
CA TRP A 155 -3.13 4.67 -14.91
C TRP A 155 -4.29 5.63 -15.15
N ASP A 156 -5.34 5.21 -15.87
CA ASP A 156 -6.56 6.02 -16.03
C ASP A 156 -7.23 6.33 -14.69
N PHE A 157 -7.26 5.38 -13.76
CA PHE A 157 -7.75 5.63 -12.40
C PHE A 157 -6.86 6.58 -11.61
N VAL A 158 -5.53 6.53 -11.78
CA VAL A 158 -4.61 7.51 -11.19
C VAL A 158 -4.90 8.90 -11.71
N LYS A 159 -5.05 9.08 -13.04
CA LYS A 159 -5.39 10.37 -13.66
C LYS A 159 -6.76 10.89 -13.18
N ALA A 160 -7.76 10.03 -13.12
CA ALA A 160 -9.09 10.40 -12.62
C ALA A 160 -9.02 10.88 -11.17
N ARG A 161 -8.27 10.17 -10.32
CA ARG A 161 -8.08 10.53 -8.91
C ARG A 161 -7.31 11.83 -8.74
N GLU A 162 -6.32 12.10 -9.58
CA GLU A 162 -5.60 13.39 -9.55
C GLU A 162 -6.56 14.56 -9.83
N LYS A 163 -7.49 14.40 -10.78
CA LYS A 163 -8.50 15.42 -11.08
C LYS A 163 -9.50 15.65 -9.93
N THR A 164 -9.83 14.61 -9.17
CA THR A 164 -10.83 14.70 -8.09
C THR A 164 -10.24 15.03 -6.72
N GLU A 165 -9.04 14.55 -6.42
CA GLU A 165 -8.41 14.63 -5.08
C GLU A 165 -7.12 15.47 -5.08
N GLY A 166 -6.64 15.93 -6.24
CA GLY A 166 -5.38 16.68 -6.36
C GLY A 166 -4.12 15.84 -6.10
N ARG A 167 -4.24 14.53 -5.90
CA ARG A 167 -3.12 13.64 -5.58
C ARG A 167 -2.34 13.23 -6.82
N ARG A 168 -1.33 14.03 -7.17
CA ARG A 168 -0.45 13.76 -8.31
C ARG A 168 0.50 12.59 -8.07
N ILE A 169 0.60 11.70 -9.07
CA ILE A 169 1.63 10.66 -9.15
C ILE A 169 2.32 10.78 -10.50
N HIS A 170 3.63 11.00 -10.49
CA HIS A 170 4.43 11.04 -11.73
C HIS A 170 4.44 9.68 -12.43
N LEU A 171 4.44 9.69 -13.77
CA LEU A 171 4.44 8.49 -14.60
C LEU A 171 5.58 7.53 -14.23
N GLU A 172 6.79 8.06 -14.09
CA GLU A 172 7.97 7.30 -13.68
C GLU A 172 7.78 6.61 -12.32
N THR A 173 7.10 7.28 -11.39
CA THR A 173 6.79 6.69 -10.08
C THR A 173 5.78 5.56 -10.21
N PHE A 174 4.74 5.75 -11.04
CA PHE A 174 3.75 4.72 -11.29
C PHE A 174 4.37 3.46 -11.92
N VAL A 175 5.08 3.62 -13.03
CA VAL A 175 5.72 2.51 -13.76
C VAL A 175 6.66 1.75 -12.85
N LYS A 176 7.51 2.47 -12.11
CA LYS A 176 8.42 1.87 -11.14
C LYS A 176 7.66 1.06 -10.08
N GLN A 177 6.61 1.63 -9.47
CA GLN A 177 5.86 0.93 -8.43
C GLN A 177 5.08 -0.28 -8.95
N TYR A 178 4.62 -0.26 -10.20
CA TYR A 178 3.99 -1.41 -10.85
C TYR A 178 4.91 -2.64 -10.86
N PHE A 179 6.14 -2.49 -11.37
CA PHE A 179 7.11 -3.59 -11.42
C PHE A 179 7.67 -3.93 -10.03
N GLU A 180 8.01 -2.93 -9.21
CA GLU A 180 8.58 -3.17 -7.87
C GLU A 180 7.61 -3.94 -6.97
N ALA A 181 6.30 -3.66 -7.01
CA ALA A 181 5.33 -4.37 -6.18
C ALA A 181 5.31 -5.87 -6.50
N ARG A 182 5.34 -6.23 -7.78
CA ARG A 182 5.38 -7.63 -8.24
C ARG A 182 6.66 -8.32 -7.78
N ASP A 183 7.83 -7.71 -8.03
CA ASP A 183 9.14 -8.26 -7.63
C ASP A 183 9.19 -8.54 -6.13
N VAL A 184 8.81 -7.55 -5.32
CA VAL A 184 8.87 -7.66 -3.86
C VAL A 184 7.96 -8.77 -3.35
N VAL A 185 6.72 -8.86 -3.85
CA VAL A 185 5.79 -9.92 -3.42
C VAL A 185 6.35 -11.31 -3.74
N ASN A 186 6.84 -11.52 -4.95
CA ASN A 186 7.42 -12.80 -5.35
C ASN A 186 8.64 -13.18 -4.49
N ARG A 187 9.53 -12.23 -4.24
CA ARG A 187 10.71 -12.44 -3.38
C ARG A 187 10.32 -12.79 -1.95
N LEU A 188 9.37 -12.08 -1.35
CA LEU A 188 8.89 -12.36 0.00
C LEU A 188 8.20 -13.74 0.05
N LYS A 189 7.39 -14.08 -0.95
CA LYS A 189 6.73 -15.39 -1.00
C LYS A 189 7.75 -16.53 -1.13
N ALA A 190 8.80 -16.35 -1.93
CA ALA A 190 9.89 -17.32 -2.06
C ALA A 190 10.70 -17.47 -0.76
N GLU A 191 10.94 -16.37 -0.05
CA GLU A 191 11.67 -16.36 1.24
C GLU A 191 10.87 -17.05 2.35
N PHE A 192 9.63 -16.61 2.59
CA PHE A 192 8.83 -17.04 3.73
C PHE A 192 8.00 -18.30 3.48
N LYS A 193 7.82 -18.70 2.20
CA LYS A 193 7.15 -19.94 1.80
C LYS A 193 5.77 -20.10 2.45
N SER A 194 5.57 -21.14 3.26
CA SER A 194 4.30 -21.43 3.93
C SER A 194 3.99 -20.50 5.12
N GLN A 195 4.98 -19.76 5.65
CA GLN A 195 4.76 -18.84 6.77
C GLN A 195 3.96 -17.59 6.36
N VAL A 196 3.96 -17.26 5.07
CA VAL A 196 3.22 -16.13 4.50
C VAL A 196 2.27 -16.64 3.43
N GLN A 197 0.98 -16.37 3.59
CA GLN A 197 -0.02 -16.67 2.57
C GLN A 197 0.00 -15.56 1.51
N LEU A 198 -0.04 -15.95 0.23
CA LEU A 198 -0.23 -15.01 -0.88
C LEU A 198 -1.64 -15.20 -1.43
N GLU A 199 -2.41 -14.13 -1.43
CA GLU A 199 -3.73 -14.05 -2.03
C GLU A 199 -3.67 -13.04 -3.19
N ILE A 200 -4.31 -13.35 -4.30
CA ILE A 200 -4.30 -12.50 -5.50
C ILE A 200 -5.73 -12.17 -5.87
N LEU A 201 -6.04 -10.89 -5.96
CA LEU A 201 -7.29 -10.37 -6.50
C LEU A 201 -7.02 -9.73 -7.86
N ILE A 202 -7.57 -10.31 -8.92
CA ILE A 202 -7.56 -9.73 -10.26
C ILE A 202 -8.89 -9.02 -10.44
N LYS A 203 -8.87 -7.69 -10.60
CA LYS A 203 -10.07 -6.88 -10.83
C LYS A 203 -10.39 -6.66 -12.31
N ASN A 204 -9.37 -6.83 -13.17
CA ASN A 204 -9.32 -6.49 -14.58
C ASN A 204 -10.64 -5.94 -15.16
N VAL A 205 -10.91 -4.68 -14.82
CA VAL A 205 -12.08 -3.96 -15.33
C VAL A 205 -11.76 -3.59 -16.77
N ALA A 206 -12.66 -3.96 -17.67
CA ALA A 206 -12.51 -3.69 -19.09
C ALA A 206 -12.71 -2.20 -19.41
N SER A 207 -11.73 -1.58 -20.07
CA SER A 207 -11.94 -0.36 -20.86
C SER A 207 -11.99 -0.74 -22.35
N GLY A 208 -13.14 -0.55 -22.99
CA GLY A 208 -13.40 -0.83 -24.41
C GLY A 208 -14.48 -1.88 -24.66
N ALA A 209 -15.22 -1.73 -25.77
CA ALA A 209 -16.47 -2.46 -26.09
C ALA A 209 -16.37 -4.01 -26.15
N ASN A 210 -15.16 -4.58 -26.13
CA ASN A 210 -14.91 -6.01 -26.33
C ASN A 210 -14.13 -6.70 -25.19
N LYS A 211 -13.81 -6.01 -24.09
CA LYS A 211 -13.16 -6.65 -22.93
C LYS A 211 -14.24 -7.03 -21.89
N LYS A 212 -14.17 -8.25 -21.32
CA LYS A 212 -15.04 -8.63 -20.20
C LYS A 212 -14.36 -8.24 -18.89
N SER A 213 -15.05 -7.51 -18.03
CA SER A 213 -14.60 -7.29 -16.65
C SER A 213 -14.46 -8.64 -15.94
N MET A 214 -13.30 -8.91 -15.36
CA MET A 214 -13.01 -10.18 -14.70
C MET A 214 -12.59 -9.94 -13.26
N HIS A 215 -13.39 -10.44 -12.34
CA HIS A 215 -13.03 -10.53 -10.92
C HIS A 215 -12.65 -11.96 -10.61
N ARG A 216 -11.37 -12.22 -10.33
CA ARG A 216 -10.88 -13.54 -9.96
C ARG A 216 -10.07 -13.46 -8.68
N TYR A 217 -10.45 -14.26 -7.70
CA TYR A 217 -9.72 -14.41 -6.45
C TYR A 217 -8.94 -15.73 -6.45
N ILE A 218 -7.65 -15.67 -6.15
CA ILE A 218 -6.78 -16.83 -6.04
C ILE A 218 -6.26 -16.88 -4.61
N ASN A 219 -6.56 -17.98 -3.92
CA ASN A 219 -6.13 -18.20 -2.55
C ASN A 219 -4.87 -19.08 -2.54
N GLY A 220 -3.84 -18.65 -1.80
CA GLY A 220 -2.67 -19.48 -1.52
C GLY A 220 -1.74 -19.67 -2.71
N ALA A 221 -1.59 -18.65 -3.56
CA ALA A 221 -0.71 -18.69 -4.71
C ALA A 221 0.76 -18.91 -4.32
N THR A 222 1.53 -19.58 -5.17
CA THR A 222 2.98 -19.78 -4.98
C THR A 222 3.81 -18.62 -5.53
N SER A 223 3.31 -17.93 -6.55
CA SER A 223 3.87 -16.69 -7.11
C SER A 223 2.77 -15.90 -7.81
N ILE A 224 3.03 -14.63 -8.13
CA ILE A 224 2.14 -13.83 -8.98
C ILE A 224 2.19 -14.34 -10.43
N ASP A 225 3.39 -14.65 -10.92
CA ASP A 225 3.62 -14.90 -12.36
C ASP A 225 2.98 -16.19 -12.87
N SER A 226 2.69 -17.16 -11.99
CA SER A 226 1.93 -18.37 -12.35
C SER A 226 0.46 -18.08 -12.68
N HIS A 227 -0.04 -16.90 -12.31
CA HIS A 227 -1.44 -16.52 -12.50
C HIS A 227 -1.62 -15.28 -13.36
N ILE A 228 -0.63 -14.40 -13.37
CA ILE A 228 -0.61 -13.13 -14.09
C ILE A 228 0.78 -13.00 -14.70
N PRO A 229 1.07 -13.61 -15.86
CA PRO A 229 2.35 -13.38 -16.53
C PRO A 229 2.50 -11.89 -16.87
N GLU A 230 3.70 -11.36 -16.73
CA GLU A 230 3.97 -9.97 -17.12
C GLU A 230 3.87 -9.82 -18.64
N GLN A 231 3.18 -8.77 -19.08
CA GLN A 231 2.91 -8.52 -20.51
C GLN A 231 3.63 -7.29 -21.03
N TYR A 232 4.24 -6.49 -20.14
CA TYR A 232 4.86 -5.22 -20.49
C TYR A 232 6.33 -5.20 -20.06
N THR A 233 7.19 -4.64 -20.90
CA THR A 233 8.45 -4.06 -20.45
C THR A 233 8.20 -2.65 -19.91
N CYS A 234 9.18 -2.09 -19.19
CA CYS A 234 9.12 -0.70 -18.72
C CYS A 234 8.87 0.28 -19.88
N ASP A 235 9.59 0.10 -21.00
CA ASP A 235 9.51 1.01 -22.15
C ASP A 235 8.15 0.89 -22.86
N GLN A 236 7.69 -0.35 -23.09
CA GLN A 236 6.36 -0.60 -23.67
C GLN A 236 5.26 0.02 -22.82
N LEU A 237 5.34 -0.11 -21.49
CA LEU A 237 4.33 0.49 -20.63
C LEU A 237 4.35 2.01 -20.77
N LYS A 238 5.52 2.65 -20.72
CA LYS A 238 5.65 4.11 -20.88
C LYS A 238 5.11 4.62 -22.22
N GLU A 239 5.26 3.86 -23.29
CA GLU A 239 4.69 4.21 -24.61
C GLU A 239 3.16 4.14 -24.62
N LEU A 240 2.57 3.23 -23.85
CA LEU A 240 1.12 3.03 -23.78
C LEU A 240 0.39 4.01 -22.86
N ILE A 241 1.10 4.59 -21.88
CA ILE A 241 0.52 5.52 -20.91
C ILE A 241 1.24 6.88 -20.95
N THR A 242 0.50 7.93 -21.29
CA THR A 242 1.03 9.29 -21.41
C THR A 242 0.80 10.11 -20.14
N GLU A 243 1.71 11.05 -19.86
CA GLU A 243 1.39 12.23 -19.05
C GLU A 243 0.62 13.19 -19.96
N GLU A 244 -0.67 13.44 -19.69
CA GLU A 244 -1.40 14.58 -20.29
C GLU A 244 -0.95 15.88 -19.64
#